data_AF-K9DCW8-F1
#
_entry.id   AF-K9DCW8-F1
#
_cell.length_a   1.000
_cell.length_b   1.000
_cell.length_c   1.000
_cell.angle_alpha   90.00
_cell.angle_beta   90.00
_cell.angle_gamma   90.00
#
_symmetry.space_group_name_H-M   'P 1'
#
loop_
_entity.id
_entity.type
_entity.pdbx_description
1 polymer ?
#
loop_
_entity_poly.entity_id
_entity_poly.type
_entity_poly.pdbx_seq_one_letter_code
_entity_poly.pdbx_strand_id
1 'polypeptide(L)'
;MTTFPNFRSPDVLLDHARHTMRFYHPRAIDPAGGMYHYFKDDGEVYDASHRHLVSSTRFVFTYAMAYRHFEDPAYREGLEHAVRFLREAHRAPDGDGYAWMLDGRAIEDGTQHAYGEAFVLLAYAHATMAGMEEARPWIGEAFDLMEKRFWNAADGLYADEASQDWRELSTYRGQNANMHACEALLAAHAATGERRYIERAYTVAYNVTQRQAERCGGLIWEHYDTHWQPDWKFNIDDPENLFRPWGYQPGHFTEWAKLLLQLEARGKDVLEHDLGWLLPTAEMLFKVAVQKGWDPEHGGLCYSLAPDLSVCDFHKYFWVQAESAAAAAMLAARTGNADYWTWYDRLWQYSWTHFVDHEHGAWYRILDRENRKLSDEKSPAGKVDYHTMGAVYDIVAVLKGGARA
;
A
#
# COMPACT_ATOMS: atom_id res chain seq x y z
N MET A 1 33.12 0.51 -11.92
CA MET A 1 31.78 -0.03 -12.24
C MET A 1 31.15 -0.43 -10.92
N THR A 2 30.05 0.20 -10.53
CA THR A 2 29.33 -0.21 -9.32
C THR A 2 28.71 -1.57 -9.60
N THR A 3 29.08 -2.59 -8.84
CA THR A 3 28.48 -3.92 -8.93
C THR A 3 27.23 -3.96 -8.08
N PHE A 4 26.05 -4.03 -8.72
CA PHE A 4 24.78 -4.17 -8.02
C PHE A 4 24.56 -5.61 -7.52
N PRO A 5 23.85 -5.81 -6.39
CA PRO A 5 23.34 -7.11 -6.01
C PRO A 5 22.48 -7.74 -7.12
N ASN A 6 22.40 -9.07 -7.15
CA ASN A 6 21.47 -9.75 -8.06
C ASN A 6 20.05 -9.67 -7.48
N PHE A 7 19.33 -8.59 -7.82
CA PHE A 7 17.96 -8.39 -7.34
C PHE A 7 16.99 -9.47 -7.83
N ARG A 8 17.34 -10.27 -8.85
CA ARG A 8 16.54 -11.44 -9.26
C ARG A 8 16.79 -12.69 -8.42
N SER A 9 17.60 -12.61 -7.36
CA SER A 9 17.79 -13.69 -6.38
C SER A 9 16.82 -13.52 -5.21
N PRO A 10 15.98 -14.52 -4.91
CA PRO A 10 15.13 -14.48 -3.72
C PRO A 10 15.89 -14.28 -2.41
N ASP A 11 17.10 -14.82 -2.28
CA ASP A 11 17.89 -14.70 -1.06
C ASP A 11 18.39 -13.26 -0.86
N VAL A 12 18.86 -12.61 -1.93
CA VAL A 12 19.26 -11.20 -1.91
C VAL A 12 18.10 -10.29 -1.51
N LEU A 13 16.90 -10.55 -2.05
CA LEU A 13 15.70 -9.79 -1.72
C LEU A 13 15.26 -10.01 -0.27
N LEU A 14 15.26 -11.26 0.21
CA LEU A 14 14.90 -11.58 1.59
C LEU A 14 15.92 -11.01 2.60
N ASP A 15 17.20 -10.96 2.23
CA ASP A 15 18.23 -10.32 3.05
C ASP A 15 18.05 -8.79 3.10
N HIS A 16 17.60 -8.17 2.01
CA HIS A 16 17.19 -6.76 2.00
C HIS A 16 15.96 -6.51 2.91
N ALA A 17 14.95 -7.38 2.89
CA ALA A 17 13.84 -7.29 3.84
C ALA A 17 14.30 -7.45 5.31
N ARG A 18 15.22 -8.37 5.60
CA ARG A 18 15.84 -8.49 6.93
C ARG A 18 16.62 -7.23 7.32
N HIS A 19 17.34 -6.63 6.37
CA HIS A 19 18.06 -5.38 6.60
C HIS A 19 17.11 -4.25 7.00
N THR A 20 15.99 -4.09 6.28
CA THR A 20 14.91 -3.16 6.67
C THR A 20 14.29 -3.50 8.03
N MET A 21 14.03 -4.79 8.33
CA MET A 21 13.50 -5.17 9.64
C MET A 21 14.46 -4.85 10.78
N ARG A 22 15.79 -4.89 10.57
CA ARG A 22 16.77 -4.45 11.58
C ARG A 22 16.73 -2.95 11.86
N PHE A 23 16.23 -2.15 10.90
CA PHE A 23 15.95 -0.73 11.16
C PHE A 23 14.88 -0.59 12.25
N TYR A 24 13.73 -1.27 12.08
CA TYR A 24 12.61 -1.12 13.01
C TYR A 24 12.70 -2.01 14.25
N HIS A 25 13.14 -3.25 14.15
CA HIS A 25 13.13 -4.19 15.27
C HIS A 25 14.45 -4.15 16.07
N PRO A 26 14.42 -4.06 17.41
CA PRO A 26 13.25 -3.92 18.29
C PRO A 26 12.84 -2.46 18.57
N ARG A 27 13.56 -1.48 18.00
CA ARG A 27 13.41 -0.03 18.25
C ARG A 27 11.98 0.51 18.16
N ALA A 28 11.17 -0.06 17.28
CA ALA A 28 9.80 0.38 17.04
C ALA A 28 8.84 -0.04 18.15
N ILE A 29 9.16 -1.04 18.98
CA ILE A 29 8.25 -1.56 20.00
C ILE A 29 8.17 -0.55 21.14
N ASP A 30 6.97 0.00 21.39
CA ASP A 30 6.72 0.79 22.60
C ASP A 30 6.30 -0.14 23.75
N PRO A 31 7.07 -0.22 24.86
CA PRO A 31 6.69 -1.00 26.02
C PRO A 31 5.34 -0.62 26.64
N ALA A 32 4.86 0.62 26.44
CA ALA A 32 3.56 1.07 26.94
C ALA A 32 2.36 0.60 26.07
N GLY A 33 2.64 0.09 24.86
CA GLY A 33 1.65 -0.46 23.94
C GLY A 33 1.85 0.05 22.51
N GLY A 34 1.78 -0.87 21.54
CA GLY A 34 1.89 -0.54 20.12
C GLY A 34 3.32 -0.30 19.66
N MET A 35 3.47 0.47 18.58
CA MET A 35 4.74 0.74 17.91
C MET A 35 4.96 2.23 17.76
N TYR A 36 6.17 2.75 17.98
CA TYR A 36 6.59 4.11 17.57
C TYR A 36 6.43 4.30 16.06
N HIS A 37 6.01 5.49 15.65
CA HIS A 37 5.61 5.76 14.26
C HIS A 37 6.47 6.83 13.57
N TYR A 38 7.42 7.42 14.29
CA TYR A 38 8.21 8.57 13.85
C TYR A 38 9.69 8.29 14.09
N PHE A 39 10.43 8.00 13.02
CA PHE A 39 11.84 7.65 13.08
C PHE A 39 12.67 8.55 12.17
N LYS A 40 13.80 9.04 12.72
CA LYS A 40 14.86 9.67 11.94
C LYS A 40 15.69 8.65 11.18
N ASP A 41 16.63 9.14 10.38
CA ASP A 41 17.54 8.33 9.58
C ASP A 41 18.38 7.35 10.39
N ASP A 42 18.85 7.75 11.57
CA ASP A 42 19.62 6.91 12.49
C ASP A 42 18.75 5.95 13.32
N GLY A 43 17.42 6.09 13.21
CA GLY A 43 16.42 5.33 13.96
C GLY A 43 16.06 5.91 15.33
N GLU A 44 16.48 7.15 15.64
CA GLU A 44 15.94 7.91 16.76
C GLU A 44 14.42 8.07 16.60
N VAL A 45 13.66 7.79 17.67
CA VAL A 45 12.23 8.08 17.74
C VAL A 45 12.06 9.56 18.10
N TYR A 46 11.57 10.37 17.15
CA TYR A 46 11.44 11.82 17.35
C TYR A 46 10.07 12.27 17.83
N ASP A 47 9.05 11.40 17.73
CA ASP A 47 7.75 11.55 18.39
C ASP A 47 7.31 10.18 18.92
N ALA A 48 7.20 10.10 20.24
CA ALA A 48 6.92 8.86 20.94
C ALA A 48 5.45 8.70 21.34
N SER A 49 4.64 9.76 21.29
CA SER A 49 3.26 9.73 21.77
C SER A 49 2.25 9.68 20.63
N HIS A 50 2.51 10.40 19.53
CA HIS A 50 1.57 10.44 18.41
C HIS A 50 1.50 9.09 17.69
N ARG A 51 0.27 8.58 17.49
CA ARG A 51 -0.03 7.33 16.79
C ARG A 51 -1.00 7.58 15.66
N HIS A 52 -0.88 6.79 14.59
CA HIS A 52 -1.70 6.90 13.41
C HIS A 52 -2.14 5.49 12.99
N LEU A 53 -3.43 5.33 12.67
CA LEU A 53 -4.03 4.03 12.38
C LEU A 53 -3.28 3.26 11.28
N VAL A 54 -2.87 3.98 10.22
CA VAL A 54 -2.10 3.43 9.10
C VAL A 54 -0.75 2.84 9.54
N SER A 55 0.01 3.48 10.44
CA SER A 55 1.25 2.88 10.95
C SER A 55 0.97 1.69 11.86
N SER A 56 -0.03 1.79 12.75
CA SER A 56 -0.41 0.70 13.66
C SER A 56 -0.74 -0.58 12.88
N THR A 57 -1.55 -0.46 11.84
CA THR A 57 -1.96 -1.56 10.95
C THR A 57 -0.83 -2.04 10.05
N ARG A 58 -0.04 -1.14 9.45
CA ARG A 58 1.09 -1.54 8.60
C ARG A 58 2.22 -2.21 9.39
N PHE A 59 2.39 -1.91 10.68
CA PHE A 59 3.31 -2.68 11.53
C PHE A 59 2.81 -4.11 11.77
N VAL A 60 1.50 -4.33 11.92
CA VAL A 60 0.93 -5.70 11.95
C VAL A 60 1.33 -6.45 10.68
N PHE A 61 1.14 -5.86 9.49
CA PHE A 61 1.59 -6.47 8.24
C PHE A 61 3.09 -6.78 8.25
N THR A 62 3.90 -5.77 8.61
CA THR A 62 5.37 -5.85 8.56
C THR A 62 5.90 -6.99 9.42
N TYR A 63 5.43 -7.08 10.66
CA TYR A 63 5.81 -8.16 11.58
C TYR A 63 5.23 -9.52 11.16
N ALA A 64 3.98 -9.57 10.67
CA ALA A 64 3.39 -10.81 10.18
C ALA A 64 4.15 -11.39 8.98
N MET A 65 4.52 -10.55 8.01
CA MET A 65 5.29 -10.97 6.86
C MET A 65 6.70 -11.40 7.27
N ALA A 66 7.38 -10.64 8.12
CA ALA A 66 8.70 -11.01 8.63
C ALA A 66 8.66 -12.37 9.35
N TYR A 67 7.67 -12.62 10.21
CA TYR A 67 7.52 -13.91 10.88
C TYR A 67 7.25 -15.06 9.89
N ARG A 68 6.36 -14.88 8.92
CA ARG A 68 6.05 -15.92 7.91
C ARG A 68 7.25 -16.30 7.04
N HIS A 69 8.23 -15.41 6.87
CA HIS A 69 9.41 -15.66 6.04
C HIS A 69 10.65 -16.07 6.83
N PHE A 70 10.75 -15.67 8.10
CA PHE A 70 11.98 -15.84 8.89
C PHE A 70 11.77 -16.70 10.14
N GLU A 71 10.52 -16.95 10.54
CA GLU A 71 10.12 -17.79 11.68
C GLU A 71 10.77 -17.40 13.02
N ASP A 72 11.22 -16.15 13.15
CA ASP A 72 11.81 -15.62 14.37
C ASP A 72 10.69 -15.33 15.40
N PRO A 73 10.71 -15.98 16.59
CA PRO A 73 9.72 -15.73 17.64
C PRO A 73 9.59 -14.27 18.06
N ALA A 74 10.67 -13.47 17.98
CA ALA A 74 10.62 -12.05 18.33
C ALA A 74 9.71 -11.24 17.38
N TYR A 75 9.58 -11.67 16.12
CA TYR A 75 8.65 -11.04 15.18
C TYR A 75 7.20 -11.43 15.47
N ARG A 76 6.96 -12.64 15.97
CA ARG A 76 5.63 -13.04 16.43
C ARG A 76 5.20 -12.25 17.65
N GLU A 77 6.08 -12.05 18.63
CA GLU A 77 5.80 -11.21 19.80
C GLU A 77 5.49 -9.76 19.39
N GLY A 78 6.27 -9.19 18.45
CA GLY A 78 6.01 -7.87 17.88
C GLY A 78 4.66 -7.78 17.15
N LEU A 79 4.30 -8.81 16.39
CA LEU A 79 2.99 -8.93 15.74
C LEU A 79 1.85 -8.92 16.76
N GLU A 80 1.91 -9.78 17.77
CA GLU A 80 0.88 -9.90 18.82
C GLU A 80 0.75 -8.57 19.61
N HIS A 81 1.86 -7.88 19.84
CA HIS A 81 1.88 -6.56 20.47
C HIS A 81 1.21 -5.47 19.61
N ALA A 82 1.49 -5.43 18.30
CA ALA A 82 0.87 -4.48 17.38
C ALA A 82 -0.65 -4.72 17.24
N VAL A 83 -1.08 -5.98 17.10
CA VAL A 83 -2.50 -6.35 17.00
C VAL A 83 -3.27 -5.97 18.26
N ARG A 84 -2.68 -6.21 19.44
CA ARG A 84 -3.29 -5.82 20.73
C ARG A 84 -3.54 -4.32 20.78
N PHE A 85 -2.55 -3.49 20.41
CA PHE A 85 -2.72 -2.04 20.41
C PHE A 85 -3.80 -1.56 19.43
N LEU A 86 -3.86 -2.16 18.24
CA LEU A 86 -4.92 -1.87 17.26
C LEU A 86 -6.31 -2.08 17.87
N ARG A 87 -6.51 -3.16 18.64
CA ARG A 87 -7.80 -3.51 19.24
C ARG A 87 -8.12 -2.77 20.53
N GLU A 88 -7.11 -2.46 21.35
CA GLU A 88 -7.32 -1.84 22.66
C GLU A 88 -7.27 -0.31 22.65
N ALA A 89 -6.61 0.30 21.66
CA ALA A 89 -6.40 1.75 21.60
C ALA A 89 -7.13 2.41 20.42
N HIS A 90 -7.02 1.85 19.21
CA HIS A 90 -7.67 2.45 18.04
C HIS A 90 -9.16 2.09 17.94
N ARG A 91 -9.52 0.81 18.15
CA ARG A 91 -10.90 0.35 17.98
C ARG A 91 -11.84 1.01 19.00
N ALA A 92 -12.96 1.53 18.52
CA ALA A 92 -14.00 2.05 19.39
C ALA A 92 -14.53 0.95 20.34
N PRO A 93 -14.93 1.28 21.59
CA PRO A 93 -15.40 0.28 22.56
C PRO A 93 -16.61 -0.55 22.09
N ASP A 94 -17.51 0.05 21.30
CA ASP A 94 -18.65 -0.62 20.67
C ASP A 94 -18.29 -1.35 19.37
N GLY A 95 -17.06 -1.15 18.88
CA GLY A 95 -16.55 -1.71 17.64
C GLY A 95 -17.00 -1.01 16.37
N ASP A 96 -17.67 0.12 16.48
CA ASP A 96 -18.24 0.85 15.35
C ASP A 96 -17.27 1.94 14.85
N GLY A 97 -16.02 1.54 14.57
CA GLY A 97 -14.99 2.41 14.02
C GLY A 97 -13.61 2.28 14.68
N TYR A 98 -12.64 2.98 14.10
CA TYR A 98 -11.28 3.10 14.61
C TYR A 98 -10.86 4.56 14.64
N ALA A 99 -10.20 5.00 15.71
CA ALA A 99 -9.62 6.34 15.79
C ALA A 99 -8.49 6.48 14.76
N TRP A 100 -8.50 7.55 14.00
CA TRP A 100 -7.51 7.83 12.96
C TRP A 100 -6.15 8.20 13.56
N MET A 101 -6.16 9.11 14.53
CA MET A 101 -4.96 9.57 15.25
C MET A 101 -5.16 9.55 16.76
N LEU A 102 -4.10 9.19 17.49
CA LEU A 102 -4.06 9.20 18.94
C LEU A 102 -2.84 9.99 19.42
N ASP A 103 -2.98 10.71 20.53
CA ASP A 103 -1.84 11.15 21.35
C ASP A 103 -1.78 10.29 22.61
N GLY A 104 -0.81 9.37 22.64
CA GLY A 104 -0.78 8.25 23.58
C GLY A 104 -1.97 7.32 23.37
N ARG A 105 -3.00 7.46 24.22
CA ARG A 105 -4.28 6.72 24.11
C ARG A 105 -5.50 7.64 23.97
N ALA A 106 -5.30 8.95 23.97
CA ALA A 106 -6.38 9.90 23.75
C ALA A 106 -6.65 10.02 22.24
N ILE A 107 -7.92 10.07 21.85
CA ILE A 107 -8.31 10.30 20.45
C ILE A 107 -8.00 11.76 20.11
N GLU A 108 -7.07 11.97 19.19
CA GLU A 108 -6.77 13.28 18.61
C GLU A 108 -7.66 13.54 17.39
N ASP A 109 -7.79 12.53 16.52
CA ASP A 109 -8.70 12.54 15.37
C ASP A 109 -9.52 11.25 15.34
N GLY A 110 -10.84 11.42 15.50
CA GLY A 110 -11.82 10.33 15.47
C GLY A 110 -12.47 10.11 14.11
N THR A 111 -12.07 10.84 13.07
CA THR A 111 -12.63 10.70 11.72
C THR A 111 -12.49 9.27 11.23
N GLN A 112 -13.55 8.75 10.63
CA GLN A 112 -13.61 7.38 10.15
C GLN A 112 -13.23 7.36 8.68
N HIS A 113 -12.10 6.74 8.34
CA HIS A 113 -11.60 6.67 6.97
C HIS A 113 -11.72 5.24 6.43
N ALA A 114 -12.35 5.07 5.27
CA ALA A 114 -12.37 3.79 4.56
C ALA A 114 -10.96 3.30 4.22
N TYR A 115 -10.02 4.23 3.98
CA TYR A 115 -8.60 3.93 3.85
C TYR A 115 -8.05 3.23 5.10
N GLY A 116 -8.36 3.76 6.30
CA GLY A 116 -7.96 3.16 7.57
C GLY A 116 -8.56 1.79 7.78
N GLU A 117 -9.87 1.64 7.52
CA GLU A 117 -10.57 0.35 7.63
C GLU A 117 -10.02 -0.71 6.66
N ALA A 118 -9.63 -0.33 5.44
CA ALA A 118 -8.96 -1.24 4.52
C ALA A 118 -7.65 -1.78 5.12
N PHE A 119 -6.84 -0.92 5.75
CA PHE A 119 -5.62 -1.36 6.43
C PHE A 119 -5.91 -2.19 7.71
N VAL A 120 -7.02 -1.96 8.40
CA VAL A 120 -7.48 -2.83 9.51
C VAL A 120 -7.80 -4.23 8.99
N LEU A 121 -8.57 -4.34 7.90
CA LEU A 121 -8.88 -5.62 7.26
C LEU A 121 -7.59 -6.34 6.82
N LEU A 122 -6.66 -5.62 6.20
CA LEU A 122 -5.36 -6.14 5.80
C LEU A 122 -4.56 -6.65 7.00
N ALA A 123 -4.51 -5.89 8.09
CA ALA A 123 -3.81 -6.27 9.32
C ALA A 123 -4.35 -7.60 9.89
N TYR A 124 -5.68 -7.76 9.99
CA TYR A 124 -6.27 -9.00 10.47
C TYR A 124 -6.07 -10.18 9.52
N ALA A 125 -6.10 -9.96 8.20
CA ALA A 125 -5.79 -10.98 7.21
C ALA A 125 -4.34 -11.50 7.36
N HIS A 126 -3.37 -10.59 7.50
CA HIS A 126 -1.97 -10.97 7.66
C HIS A 126 -1.66 -11.59 9.02
N ALA A 127 -2.28 -11.11 10.10
CA ALA A 127 -2.18 -11.75 11.42
C ALA A 127 -2.71 -13.20 11.37
N THR A 128 -3.85 -13.43 10.72
CA THR A 128 -4.41 -14.77 10.51
C THR A 128 -3.46 -15.65 9.70
N MET A 129 -2.92 -15.16 8.58
CA MET A 129 -1.94 -15.91 7.77
C MET A 129 -0.61 -16.19 8.51
N ALA A 130 -0.29 -15.42 9.55
CA ALA A 130 0.85 -15.65 10.43
C ALA A 130 0.54 -16.64 11.58
N GLY A 131 -0.66 -17.22 11.62
CA GLY A 131 -1.06 -18.24 12.60
C GLY A 131 -1.74 -17.69 13.84
N MET A 132 -2.11 -16.41 13.89
CA MET A 132 -2.98 -15.87 14.94
C MET A 132 -4.45 -16.18 14.61
N GLU A 133 -4.89 -17.41 14.88
CA GLU A 133 -6.26 -17.86 14.56
C GLU A 133 -7.36 -17.03 15.23
N GLU A 134 -7.06 -16.39 16.37
CA GLU A 134 -7.98 -15.44 17.02
C GLU A 134 -8.36 -14.24 16.14
N ALA A 135 -7.50 -13.88 15.17
CA ALA A 135 -7.75 -12.78 14.24
C ALA A 135 -8.70 -13.13 13.08
N ARG A 136 -8.90 -14.42 12.80
CA ARG A 136 -9.76 -14.90 11.71
C ARG A 136 -11.18 -14.30 11.76
N PRO A 137 -11.93 -14.34 12.88
CA PRO A 137 -13.25 -13.71 12.94
C PRO A 137 -13.24 -12.19 12.74
N TRP A 138 -12.13 -11.51 13.08
CA TRP A 138 -12.02 -10.05 12.96
C TRP A 138 -11.93 -9.57 11.50
N ILE A 139 -11.55 -10.45 10.57
CA ILE A 139 -11.63 -10.18 9.12
C ILE A 139 -13.09 -9.95 8.72
N GLY A 140 -14.01 -10.80 9.21
CA GLY A 140 -15.44 -10.64 9.02
C GLY A 140 -15.96 -9.35 9.64
N GLU A 141 -15.58 -9.06 10.90
CA GLU A 141 -15.97 -7.81 11.58
C GLU A 141 -15.55 -6.55 10.81
N ALA A 142 -14.29 -6.48 10.35
CA ALA A 142 -13.78 -5.33 9.61
C ALA A 142 -14.48 -5.17 8.26
N PHE A 143 -14.66 -6.26 7.52
CA PHE A 143 -15.40 -6.24 6.26
C PHE A 143 -16.85 -5.79 6.46
N ASP A 144 -17.56 -6.37 7.42
CA ASP A 144 -18.97 -6.03 7.67
C ASP A 144 -19.14 -4.57 8.13
N LEU A 145 -18.15 -3.99 8.83
CA LEU A 145 -18.13 -2.56 9.15
C LEU A 145 -17.99 -1.71 7.89
N MET A 146 -17.05 -2.05 6.99
CA MET A 146 -16.90 -1.37 5.69
C MET A 146 -18.18 -1.47 4.86
N GLU A 147 -18.84 -2.63 4.84
CA GLU A 147 -20.13 -2.84 4.18
C GLU A 147 -21.22 -1.93 4.73
N LYS A 148 -21.31 -1.86 6.06
CA LYS A 148 -22.36 -1.11 6.74
C LYS A 148 -22.17 0.40 6.57
N ARG A 149 -20.92 0.89 6.58
CA ARG A 149 -20.61 2.31 6.75
C ARG A 149 -20.18 3.02 5.47
N PHE A 150 -19.48 2.34 4.57
CA PHE A 150 -18.85 2.98 3.40
C PHE A 150 -19.33 2.42 2.06
N TRP A 151 -19.77 1.16 2.00
CA TRP A 151 -20.15 0.55 0.73
C TRP A 151 -21.42 1.18 0.13
N ASN A 152 -21.34 1.60 -1.13
CA ASN A 152 -22.50 1.96 -1.92
C ASN A 152 -22.67 0.95 -3.07
N ALA A 153 -23.72 0.13 -2.99
CA ALA A 153 -23.99 -0.92 -3.98
C ALA A 153 -24.32 -0.38 -5.38
N ALA A 154 -24.93 0.81 -5.49
CA ALA A 154 -25.24 1.42 -6.79
C ALA A 154 -23.97 1.91 -7.49
N ASP A 155 -23.02 2.44 -6.71
CA ASP A 155 -21.72 2.86 -7.21
C ASP A 155 -20.75 1.70 -7.36
N GLY A 156 -20.96 0.59 -6.64
CA GLY A 156 -20.03 -0.53 -6.57
C GLY A 156 -18.65 -0.14 -6.04
N LEU A 157 -18.59 0.88 -5.17
CA LEU A 157 -17.38 1.44 -4.57
C LEU A 157 -17.66 1.88 -3.12
N TYR A 158 -16.59 2.00 -2.34
CA TYR A 158 -16.64 2.56 -0.99
C TYR A 158 -16.53 4.10 -1.04
N ALA A 159 -17.32 4.78 -0.21
CA ALA A 159 -17.10 6.18 0.14
C ALA A 159 -15.80 6.35 0.96
N ASP A 160 -15.32 7.58 1.10
CA ASP A 160 -13.95 7.81 1.56
C ASP A 160 -13.81 8.02 3.08
N GLU A 161 -14.62 8.91 3.66
CA GLU A 161 -14.53 9.26 5.08
C GLU A 161 -15.87 9.73 5.67
N ALA A 162 -16.02 9.61 6.98
CA ALA A 162 -17.18 10.06 7.75
C ALA A 162 -16.76 10.68 9.09
N SER A 163 -17.63 11.51 9.67
CA SER A 163 -17.47 12.01 11.03
C SER A 163 -17.38 10.85 12.04
N GLN A 164 -16.71 11.09 13.18
CA GLN A 164 -16.55 10.09 14.25
C GLN A 164 -17.88 9.46 14.73
N ASP A 165 -18.96 10.24 14.72
CA ASP A 165 -20.30 9.80 15.14
C ASP A 165 -21.16 9.26 14.00
N TRP A 166 -20.59 9.09 12.80
CA TRP A 166 -21.23 8.62 11.58
C TRP A 166 -22.43 9.44 11.10
N ARG A 167 -22.60 10.68 11.57
CA ARG A 167 -23.71 11.54 11.15
C ARG A 167 -23.48 12.18 9.79
N GLU A 168 -22.24 12.39 9.42
CA GLU A 168 -21.86 13.03 8.17
C GLU A 168 -20.90 12.13 7.40
N LEU A 169 -21.36 11.65 6.24
CA LEU A 169 -20.49 11.02 5.25
C LEU A 169 -19.97 12.13 4.32
N SER A 170 -18.65 12.21 4.15
CA SER A 170 -18.02 13.22 3.31
C SER A 170 -18.56 13.15 1.87
N THR A 171 -18.58 14.29 1.20
CA THR A 171 -18.95 14.38 -0.22
C THR A 171 -17.81 14.00 -1.15
N TYR A 172 -16.58 13.89 -0.63
CA TYR A 172 -15.42 13.42 -1.39
C TYR A 172 -15.50 11.92 -1.69
N ARG A 173 -15.07 11.53 -2.88
CA ARG A 173 -14.85 10.13 -3.28
C ARG A 173 -13.43 10.00 -3.81
N GLY A 174 -12.73 8.96 -3.35
CA GLY A 174 -11.33 8.73 -3.69
C GLY A 174 -11.10 7.33 -4.26
N GLN A 175 -10.25 7.22 -5.28
CA GLN A 175 -9.79 5.91 -5.74
C GLN A 175 -8.90 5.22 -4.69
N ASN A 176 -8.13 6.00 -3.91
CA ASN A 176 -7.07 5.51 -3.02
C ASN A 176 -7.60 4.54 -1.93
N ALA A 177 -8.69 4.92 -1.24
CA ALA A 177 -9.35 4.03 -0.27
C ALA A 177 -9.87 2.73 -0.93
N ASN A 178 -10.34 2.82 -2.18
CA ASN A 178 -10.84 1.67 -2.93
C ASN A 178 -9.69 0.75 -3.44
N MET A 179 -8.54 1.32 -3.80
CA MET A 179 -7.34 0.56 -4.15
C MET A 179 -6.85 -0.29 -2.98
N HIS A 180 -6.70 0.31 -1.80
CA HIS A 180 -6.30 -0.46 -0.61
C HIS A 180 -7.42 -1.37 -0.10
N ALA A 181 -8.70 -1.04 -0.32
CA ALA A 181 -9.78 -2.01 -0.07
C ALA A 181 -9.62 -3.24 -0.97
N CYS A 182 -9.29 -3.08 -2.26
CA CYS A 182 -9.02 -4.20 -3.17
C CYS A 182 -7.86 -5.06 -2.67
N GLU A 183 -6.74 -4.44 -2.27
CA GLU A 183 -5.59 -5.11 -1.65
C GLU A 183 -5.98 -5.92 -0.41
N ALA A 184 -6.68 -5.29 0.54
CA ALA A 184 -7.13 -5.92 1.78
C ALA A 184 -8.10 -7.07 1.53
N LEU A 185 -8.98 -6.96 0.54
CA LEU A 185 -9.92 -8.01 0.15
C LEU A 185 -9.22 -9.21 -0.49
N LEU A 186 -8.18 -8.99 -1.31
CA LEU A 186 -7.34 -10.06 -1.83
C LEU A 186 -6.63 -10.80 -0.68
N ALA A 187 -6.10 -10.07 0.30
CA ALA A 187 -5.49 -10.65 1.50
C ALA A 187 -6.51 -11.40 2.36
N ALA A 188 -7.72 -10.85 2.55
CA ALA A 188 -8.80 -11.50 3.28
C ALA A 188 -9.21 -12.82 2.61
N HIS A 189 -9.36 -12.84 1.29
CA HIS A 189 -9.56 -14.08 0.53
C HIS A 189 -8.41 -15.07 0.70
N ALA A 190 -7.15 -14.60 0.71
CA ALA A 190 -6.00 -15.45 0.95
C ALA A 190 -6.01 -16.11 2.35
N ALA A 191 -6.43 -15.37 3.36
CA ALA A 191 -6.49 -15.83 4.74
C ALA A 191 -7.66 -16.80 5.00
N THR A 192 -8.80 -16.59 4.33
CA THR A 192 -10.04 -17.30 4.67
C THR A 192 -10.52 -18.30 3.61
N GLY A 193 -10.22 -18.07 2.33
CA GLY A 193 -10.82 -18.76 1.20
C GLY A 193 -12.26 -18.35 0.90
N GLU A 194 -12.80 -17.32 1.55
CA GLU A 194 -14.19 -16.91 1.36
C GLU A 194 -14.37 -16.10 0.06
N ARG A 195 -15.26 -16.60 -0.81
CA ARG A 195 -15.52 -16.04 -2.14
C ARG A 195 -16.00 -14.57 -2.12
N ARG A 196 -16.73 -14.14 -1.08
CA ARG A 196 -17.24 -12.76 -0.96
C ARG A 196 -16.15 -11.69 -1.06
N TYR A 197 -14.95 -11.98 -0.56
CA TYR A 197 -13.86 -11.02 -0.55
C TYR A 197 -13.29 -10.81 -1.95
N ILE A 198 -13.02 -11.89 -2.70
CA ILE A 198 -12.48 -11.78 -4.07
C ILE A 198 -13.53 -11.27 -5.07
N GLU A 199 -14.81 -11.58 -4.89
CA GLU A 199 -15.89 -10.99 -5.68
C GLU A 199 -15.99 -9.47 -5.47
N ARG A 200 -15.80 -9.02 -4.23
CA ARG A 200 -15.75 -7.59 -3.95
C ARG A 200 -14.50 -6.93 -4.54
N ALA A 201 -13.33 -7.55 -4.40
CA ALA A 201 -12.10 -7.07 -5.01
C ALA A 201 -12.27 -6.90 -6.53
N TYR A 202 -12.88 -7.87 -7.21
CA TYR A 202 -13.20 -7.79 -8.64
C TYR A 202 -14.10 -6.58 -8.96
N THR A 203 -15.18 -6.39 -8.20
CA THR A 203 -16.14 -5.30 -8.43
C THR A 203 -15.45 -3.93 -8.27
N VAL A 204 -14.65 -3.77 -7.22
CA VAL A 204 -13.90 -2.53 -6.98
C VAL A 204 -12.86 -2.30 -8.08
N ALA A 205 -12.07 -3.33 -8.43
CA ALA A 205 -11.07 -3.24 -9.48
C ALA A 205 -11.69 -2.85 -10.83
N TYR A 206 -12.80 -3.48 -11.21
CA TYR A 206 -13.52 -3.15 -12.45
C TYR A 206 -14.02 -1.70 -12.42
N ASN A 207 -14.68 -1.29 -11.34
CA ASN A 207 -15.23 0.05 -11.26
C ASN A 207 -14.13 1.13 -11.27
N VAL A 208 -13.00 0.95 -10.59
CA VAL A 208 -11.90 1.93 -10.62
C VAL A 208 -11.17 1.91 -11.96
N THR A 209 -10.68 0.74 -12.38
CA THR A 209 -9.72 0.65 -13.49
C THR A 209 -10.36 0.59 -14.87
N GLN A 210 -11.68 0.33 -14.95
CA GLN A 210 -12.45 0.40 -16.20
C GLN A 210 -13.40 1.60 -16.17
N ARG A 211 -14.42 1.59 -15.30
CA ARG A 211 -15.52 2.57 -15.36
C ARG A 211 -15.07 3.99 -15.00
N GLN A 212 -14.32 4.17 -13.92
CA GLN A 212 -13.80 5.48 -13.55
C GLN A 212 -12.67 5.91 -14.51
N ALA A 213 -11.82 4.97 -14.93
CA ALA A 213 -10.75 5.24 -15.87
C ALA A 213 -11.26 5.73 -17.24
N GLU A 214 -12.38 5.19 -17.76
CA GLU A 214 -13.00 5.61 -19.02
C GLU A 214 -13.34 7.11 -19.01
N ARG A 215 -13.72 7.66 -17.84
CA ARG A 215 -14.03 9.10 -17.66
C ARG A 215 -12.79 9.99 -17.63
N CYS A 216 -11.60 9.38 -17.52
CA CYS A 216 -10.33 10.05 -17.29
C CYS A 216 -9.29 9.67 -18.36
N GLY A 217 -9.71 9.51 -19.61
CA GLY A 217 -8.80 9.18 -20.71
C GLY A 217 -8.21 7.77 -20.64
N GLY A 218 -8.87 6.85 -19.95
CA GLY A 218 -8.42 5.48 -19.73
C GLY A 218 -7.44 5.32 -18.57
N LEU A 219 -7.25 6.35 -17.73
CA LEU A 219 -6.31 6.36 -16.61
C LEU A 219 -7.01 6.62 -15.28
N ILE A 220 -6.35 6.30 -14.17
CA ILE A 220 -6.96 6.35 -12.84
C ILE A 220 -6.72 7.74 -12.22
N TRP A 221 -7.75 8.58 -12.23
CA TRP A 221 -7.71 9.85 -11.50
C TRP A 221 -7.96 9.63 -10.01
N GLU A 222 -7.46 10.51 -9.15
CA GLU A 222 -7.53 10.31 -7.70
C GLU A 222 -8.88 10.74 -7.09
N HIS A 223 -9.47 11.81 -7.60
CA HIS A 223 -10.50 12.59 -6.89
C HIS A 223 -11.83 12.65 -7.64
N TYR A 224 -12.93 12.37 -6.94
CA TYR A 224 -14.26 12.34 -7.52
C TYR A 224 -15.30 12.99 -6.59
N ASP A 225 -16.40 13.43 -7.17
CA ASP A 225 -17.58 13.89 -6.43
C ASP A 225 -18.48 12.72 -5.98
N THR A 226 -19.59 13.03 -5.31
CA THR A 226 -20.56 12.03 -4.82
C THR A 226 -21.24 11.21 -5.92
N HIS A 227 -21.17 11.64 -7.19
CA HIS A 227 -21.69 10.92 -8.35
C HIS A 227 -20.57 10.25 -9.15
N TRP A 228 -19.39 10.12 -8.54
CA TRP A 228 -18.20 9.55 -9.16
C TRP A 228 -17.82 10.25 -10.48
N GLN A 229 -18.10 11.55 -10.60
CA GLN A 229 -17.53 12.39 -11.66
C GLN A 229 -16.14 12.87 -11.25
N PRO A 230 -15.15 12.87 -12.17
CA PRO A 230 -13.81 13.33 -11.83
C PRO A 230 -13.82 14.81 -11.39
N ASP A 231 -13.23 15.08 -10.23
CA ASP A 231 -12.94 16.44 -9.78
C ASP A 231 -11.50 16.79 -10.16
N TRP A 232 -11.37 17.49 -11.28
CA TRP A 232 -10.07 17.89 -11.85
C TRP A 232 -9.38 19.03 -11.09
N LYS A 233 -10.07 19.66 -10.13
CA LYS A 233 -9.55 20.83 -9.40
C LYS A 233 -9.28 20.55 -7.93
N PHE A 234 -9.67 19.38 -7.43
CA PHE A 234 -9.44 18.98 -6.05
C PHE A 234 -7.94 19.10 -5.71
N ASN A 235 -7.60 19.88 -4.67
CA ASN A 235 -6.22 20.16 -4.24
C ASN A 235 -5.28 20.72 -5.32
N ILE A 236 -5.79 21.37 -6.38
CA ILE A 236 -4.92 21.97 -7.41
C ILE A 236 -3.96 23.03 -6.84
N ASP A 237 -4.36 23.70 -5.74
CA ASP A 237 -3.54 24.70 -5.03
C ASP A 237 -2.71 24.08 -3.87
N ASP A 238 -2.85 22.77 -3.60
CA ASP A 238 -2.05 21.97 -2.65
C ASP A 238 -1.63 20.62 -3.31
N PRO A 239 -0.85 20.65 -4.41
CA PRO A 239 -0.59 19.47 -5.22
C PRO A 239 0.28 18.41 -4.51
N GLU A 240 1.00 18.80 -3.45
CA GLU A 240 1.91 17.93 -2.69
C GLU A 240 1.25 17.31 -1.43
N ASN A 241 -0.08 17.43 -1.30
CA ASN A 241 -0.83 16.86 -0.18
C ASN A 241 -0.50 15.36 0.02
N LEU A 242 -0.21 14.96 1.26
CA LEU A 242 0.32 13.63 1.56
C LEU A 242 -0.60 12.47 1.13
N PHE A 243 -1.92 12.64 1.25
CA PHE A 243 -2.90 11.57 0.98
C PHE A 243 -3.76 11.84 -0.26
N ARG A 244 -3.93 13.11 -0.64
CA ARG A 244 -4.76 13.52 -1.79
C ARG A 244 -4.01 14.51 -2.70
N PRO A 245 -2.84 14.14 -3.25
CA PRO A 245 -2.08 15.00 -4.15
C PRO A 245 -2.82 15.20 -5.48
N TRP A 246 -2.70 16.39 -6.06
CA TRP A 246 -3.28 16.67 -7.38
C TRP A 246 -2.49 16.01 -8.50
N GLY A 247 -3.22 15.46 -9.49
CA GLY A 247 -2.63 14.81 -10.66
C GLY A 247 -2.80 13.31 -10.63
N TYR A 248 -2.50 12.69 -11.77
CA TYR A 248 -2.36 11.24 -11.86
C TYR A 248 -1.12 10.80 -11.08
N GLN A 249 -1.23 9.69 -10.35
CA GLN A 249 -0.15 9.10 -9.57
C GLN A 249 0.44 7.89 -10.32
N PRO A 250 1.65 7.97 -10.93
CA PRO A 250 2.28 6.82 -11.58
C PRO A 250 2.48 5.63 -10.63
N GLY A 251 2.70 5.89 -9.34
CA GLY A 251 2.76 4.86 -8.32
C GLY A 251 1.46 4.04 -8.23
N HIS A 252 0.31 4.70 -8.13
CA HIS A 252 -0.99 4.03 -8.10
C HIS A 252 -1.31 3.30 -9.41
N PHE A 253 -0.84 3.77 -10.57
CA PHE A 253 -0.97 3.01 -11.82
C PHE A 253 -0.24 1.66 -11.72
N THR A 254 0.98 1.66 -11.22
CA THR A 254 1.75 0.42 -11.06
C THR A 254 1.24 -0.46 -9.94
N GLU A 255 0.73 0.12 -8.85
CA GLU A 255 0.09 -0.63 -7.77
C GLU A 255 -1.19 -1.31 -8.24
N TRP A 256 -2.03 -0.62 -9.03
CA TRP A 256 -3.16 -1.26 -9.70
C TRP A 256 -2.71 -2.34 -10.67
N ALA A 257 -1.65 -2.13 -11.45
CA ALA A 257 -1.13 -3.18 -12.33
C ALA A 257 -0.74 -4.45 -11.53
N LYS A 258 -0.09 -4.29 -10.36
CA LYS A 258 0.19 -5.38 -9.42
C LYS A 258 -1.10 -6.06 -8.92
N LEU A 259 -2.06 -5.28 -8.41
CA LEU A 259 -3.32 -5.80 -7.86
C LEU A 259 -4.17 -6.54 -8.91
N LEU A 260 -4.20 -6.06 -10.15
CA LEU A 260 -4.92 -6.72 -11.25
C LEU A 260 -4.31 -8.09 -11.58
N LEU A 261 -2.98 -8.23 -11.52
CA LEU A 261 -2.29 -9.51 -11.72
C LEU A 261 -2.50 -10.47 -10.54
N GLN A 262 -2.53 -9.96 -9.31
CA GLN A 262 -2.88 -10.75 -8.13
C GLN A 262 -4.34 -11.24 -8.21
N LEU A 263 -5.27 -10.36 -8.61
CA LEU A 263 -6.67 -10.70 -8.84
C LEU A 263 -6.82 -11.75 -9.95
N GLU A 264 -6.11 -11.62 -11.07
CA GLU A 264 -6.13 -12.61 -12.16
C GLU A 264 -5.69 -14.00 -11.64
N ALA A 265 -4.54 -14.05 -10.96
CA ALA A 265 -3.96 -15.29 -10.48
C ALA A 265 -4.84 -16.02 -9.47
N ARG A 266 -5.53 -15.27 -8.60
CA ARG A 266 -6.40 -15.79 -7.53
C ARG A 266 -7.83 -16.03 -7.99
N GLY A 267 -8.30 -15.24 -8.95
CA GLY A 267 -9.69 -15.22 -9.40
C GLY A 267 -10.00 -16.25 -10.48
N LYS A 268 -9.02 -16.69 -11.29
CA LYS A 268 -9.24 -17.57 -12.45
C LYS A 268 -10.02 -18.87 -12.17
N ASP A 269 -9.92 -19.41 -10.95
CA ASP A 269 -10.56 -20.67 -10.55
C ASP A 269 -11.75 -20.45 -9.60
N VAL A 270 -12.07 -19.19 -9.28
CA VAL A 270 -13.06 -18.81 -8.24
C VAL A 270 -14.13 -17.88 -8.78
N LEU A 271 -13.77 -16.92 -9.62
CA LEU A 271 -14.67 -15.93 -10.21
C LEU A 271 -15.29 -16.47 -11.49
N GLU A 272 -16.57 -16.19 -11.67
CA GLU A 272 -17.33 -16.53 -12.89
C GLU A 272 -17.32 -15.38 -13.92
N HIS A 273 -16.60 -14.30 -13.64
CA HIS A 273 -16.49 -13.13 -14.49
C HIS A 273 -15.41 -13.28 -15.56
N ASP A 274 -15.53 -12.50 -16.63
CA ASP A 274 -14.44 -12.35 -17.61
C ASP A 274 -13.26 -11.60 -16.96
N LEU A 275 -12.10 -12.26 -16.94
CA LEU A 275 -10.85 -11.71 -16.40
C LEU A 275 -9.90 -11.23 -17.51
N GLY A 276 -10.29 -11.37 -18.79
CA GLY A 276 -9.45 -11.07 -19.95
C GLY A 276 -9.00 -9.61 -20.06
N TRP A 277 -9.67 -8.69 -19.36
CA TRP A 277 -9.33 -7.27 -19.30
C TRP A 277 -8.23 -6.92 -18.29
N LEU A 278 -7.95 -7.80 -17.32
CA LEU A 278 -7.01 -7.53 -16.22
C LEU A 278 -5.58 -7.28 -16.73
N LEU A 279 -5.04 -8.24 -17.51
CA LEU A 279 -3.67 -8.14 -18.03
C LEU A 279 -3.49 -6.94 -18.99
N PRO A 280 -4.34 -6.73 -20.02
CA PRO A 280 -4.20 -5.56 -20.89
C PRO A 280 -4.24 -4.22 -20.13
N THR A 281 -5.06 -4.12 -19.09
CA THR A 281 -5.15 -2.93 -18.25
C THR A 281 -3.87 -2.75 -17.42
N ALA A 282 -3.36 -3.82 -16.82
CA ALA A 282 -2.10 -3.78 -16.07
C ALA A 282 -0.91 -3.36 -16.95
N GLU A 283 -0.79 -3.91 -18.16
CA GLU A 283 0.26 -3.54 -19.13
C GLU A 283 0.15 -2.06 -19.54
N MET A 284 -1.07 -1.58 -19.79
CA MET A 284 -1.32 -0.19 -20.16
C MET A 284 -0.92 0.78 -19.03
N LEU A 285 -1.40 0.54 -17.81
CA LEU A 285 -1.12 1.39 -16.65
C LEU A 285 0.38 1.45 -16.36
N PHE A 286 1.05 0.29 -16.33
CA PHE A 286 2.49 0.22 -16.13
C PHE A 286 3.26 0.98 -17.21
N LYS A 287 2.90 0.77 -18.48
CA LYS A 287 3.55 1.44 -19.61
C LYS A 287 3.41 2.95 -19.53
N VAL A 288 2.22 3.46 -19.22
CA VAL A 288 2.01 4.92 -19.08
C VAL A 288 2.83 5.47 -17.91
N ALA A 289 2.82 4.81 -16.76
CA ALA A 289 3.61 5.20 -15.59
C ALA A 289 5.10 5.36 -15.93
N VAL A 290 5.72 4.35 -16.55
CA VAL A 290 7.17 4.40 -16.84
C VAL A 290 7.54 5.28 -18.03
N GLN A 291 6.64 5.46 -19.01
CA GLN A 291 6.91 6.31 -20.17
C GLN A 291 6.71 7.81 -19.89
N LYS A 292 5.83 8.15 -18.95
CA LYS A 292 5.47 9.54 -18.64
C LYS A 292 6.03 10.02 -17.30
N GLY A 293 6.16 9.12 -16.33
CA GLY A 293 6.67 9.44 -14.99
C GLY A 293 8.16 9.25 -14.80
N TRP A 294 8.87 8.52 -15.67
CA TRP A 294 10.31 8.32 -15.49
C TRP A 294 11.10 9.57 -15.82
N ASP A 295 11.94 10.03 -14.89
CA ASP A 295 12.86 11.14 -15.10
C ASP A 295 14.08 10.67 -15.93
N PRO A 296 14.24 11.10 -17.19
CA PRO A 296 15.36 10.66 -18.02
C PRO A 296 16.70 11.29 -17.61
N GLU A 297 16.69 12.39 -16.84
CA GLU A 297 17.88 13.13 -16.45
C GLU A 297 18.46 12.61 -15.12
N HIS A 298 17.59 12.43 -14.12
CA HIS A 298 18.00 12.02 -12.77
C HIS A 298 17.59 10.59 -12.38
N GLY A 299 16.81 9.90 -13.22
CA GLY A 299 16.26 8.58 -12.90
C GLY A 299 15.13 8.63 -11.88
N GLY A 300 14.44 7.50 -11.74
CA GLY A 300 13.30 7.35 -10.83
C GLY A 300 11.99 7.86 -11.41
N LEU A 301 10.89 7.32 -10.90
CA LEU A 301 9.55 7.79 -11.21
C LEU A 301 9.21 9.00 -10.36
N CYS A 302 8.80 10.09 -11.03
CA CYS A 302 8.22 11.29 -10.46
C CYS A 302 6.86 11.01 -9.82
N TYR A 303 6.42 11.90 -8.94
CA TYR A 303 5.26 11.69 -8.10
C TYR A 303 3.93 11.90 -8.81
N SER A 304 3.78 13.01 -9.54
CA SER A 304 2.49 13.38 -10.14
C SER A 304 2.61 13.76 -11.62
N LEU A 305 1.60 13.39 -12.40
CA LEU A 305 1.40 13.82 -13.78
C LEU A 305 0.13 14.68 -13.91
N ALA A 306 0.22 15.77 -14.65
CA ALA A 306 -0.94 16.58 -15.01
C ALA A 306 -1.85 15.83 -16.02
N PRO A 307 -3.08 16.32 -16.29
CA PRO A 307 -3.99 15.69 -17.25
C PRO A 307 -3.44 15.51 -18.67
N ASP A 308 -2.47 16.33 -19.09
CA ASP A 308 -1.76 16.21 -20.37
C ASP A 308 -0.56 15.23 -20.34
N LEU A 309 -0.38 14.55 -19.20
CA LEU A 309 0.70 13.61 -18.88
C LEU A 309 2.10 14.25 -18.81
N SER A 310 2.19 15.57 -18.65
CA SER A 310 3.42 16.23 -18.21
C SER A 310 3.66 16.00 -16.71
N VAL A 311 4.91 15.93 -16.27
CA VAL A 311 5.24 15.83 -14.85
C VAL A 311 4.91 17.16 -14.17
N CYS A 312 4.08 17.13 -13.13
CA CYS A 312 3.73 18.31 -12.32
C CYS A 312 4.33 18.26 -10.91
N ASP A 313 4.70 17.07 -10.41
CA ASP A 313 5.51 16.92 -9.20
C ASP A 313 6.69 16.00 -9.49
N PHE A 314 7.91 16.55 -9.39
CA PHE A 314 9.17 15.87 -9.67
C PHE A 314 9.77 15.17 -8.44
N HIS A 315 9.16 15.26 -7.27
CA HIS A 315 9.60 14.50 -6.11
C HIS A 315 9.61 13.00 -6.42
N LYS A 316 10.53 12.31 -5.76
CA LYS A 316 10.71 10.86 -5.90
C LYS A 316 10.32 10.25 -4.56
N TYR A 317 9.35 9.34 -4.57
CA TYR A 317 8.87 8.66 -3.36
C TYR A 317 9.24 7.19 -3.36
N PHE A 318 9.58 6.68 -2.17
CA PHE A 318 10.03 5.29 -1.96
C PHE A 318 9.00 4.26 -2.45
N TRP A 319 7.73 4.48 -2.12
CA TRP A 319 6.64 3.54 -2.39
C TRP A 319 6.35 3.44 -3.90
N VAL A 320 6.43 4.55 -4.63
CA VAL A 320 6.26 4.56 -6.10
C VAL A 320 7.27 3.62 -6.75
N GLN A 321 8.53 3.66 -6.32
CA GLN A 321 9.58 2.83 -6.90
C GLN A 321 9.37 1.35 -6.52
N ALA A 322 8.98 1.08 -5.27
CA ALA A 322 8.74 -0.27 -4.76
C ALA A 322 7.58 -0.97 -5.48
N GLU A 323 6.41 -0.32 -5.55
CA GLU A 323 5.23 -0.86 -6.23
C GLU A 323 5.50 -1.07 -7.73
N SER A 324 6.23 -0.14 -8.36
CA SER A 324 6.65 -0.27 -9.75
C SER A 324 7.57 -1.47 -9.97
N ALA A 325 8.51 -1.73 -9.05
CA ALA A 325 9.39 -2.88 -9.17
C ALA A 325 8.62 -4.21 -9.00
N ALA A 326 7.66 -4.26 -8.08
CA ALA A 326 6.77 -5.42 -7.92
C ALA A 326 5.93 -5.66 -9.18
N ALA A 327 5.26 -4.62 -9.70
CA ALA A 327 4.48 -4.70 -10.92
C ALA A 327 5.31 -5.15 -12.13
N ALA A 328 6.54 -4.62 -12.28
CA ALA A 328 7.46 -5.03 -13.34
C ALA A 328 7.81 -6.52 -13.26
N ALA A 329 8.14 -7.04 -12.06
CA ALA A 329 8.43 -8.46 -11.89
C ALA A 329 7.22 -9.35 -12.21
N MET A 330 6.03 -8.97 -11.73
CA MET A 330 4.80 -9.72 -11.99
C MET A 330 4.44 -9.73 -13.47
N LEU A 331 4.52 -8.59 -14.15
CA LEU A 331 4.28 -8.49 -15.60
C LEU A 331 5.31 -9.32 -16.39
N ALA A 332 6.58 -9.27 -16.01
CA ALA A 332 7.63 -10.03 -16.66
C ALA A 332 7.39 -11.54 -16.56
N ALA A 333 7.02 -12.02 -15.38
CA ALA A 333 6.70 -13.43 -15.18
C ALA A 333 5.41 -13.86 -15.89
N ARG A 334 4.38 -13.00 -15.89
CA ARG A 334 3.08 -13.29 -16.49
C ARG A 334 3.11 -13.31 -18.02
N THR A 335 3.93 -12.47 -18.64
CA THR A 335 3.96 -12.27 -20.10
C THR A 335 5.17 -12.92 -20.78
N GLY A 336 6.26 -13.17 -20.05
CA GLY A 336 7.54 -13.55 -20.63
C GLY A 336 8.26 -12.42 -21.39
N ASN A 337 7.72 -11.19 -21.37
CA ASN A 337 8.33 -10.05 -22.04
C ASN A 337 9.54 -9.52 -21.23
N ALA A 338 10.73 -9.58 -21.84
CA ALA A 338 11.99 -9.17 -21.23
C ALA A 338 12.10 -7.66 -20.93
N ASP A 339 11.28 -6.82 -21.57
CA ASP A 339 11.26 -5.37 -21.32
C ASP A 339 10.85 -5.05 -19.87
N TYR A 340 9.93 -5.82 -19.30
CA TYR A 340 9.52 -5.66 -17.90
C TYR A 340 10.66 -6.00 -16.94
N TRP A 341 11.48 -7.01 -17.25
CA TRP A 341 12.70 -7.30 -16.49
C TRP A 341 13.75 -6.18 -16.60
N THR A 342 13.80 -5.50 -17.75
CA THR A 342 14.68 -4.33 -17.93
C THR A 342 14.23 -3.16 -17.05
N TRP A 343 12.93 -2.91 -16.96
CA TRP A 343 12.37 -1.92 -16.04
C TRP A 343 12.56 -2.30 -14.58
N TYR A 344 12.35 -3.57 -14.23
CA TYR A 344 12.61 -4.11 -12.91
C TYR A 344 14.06 -3.83 -12.45
N ASP A 345 15.05 -4.18 -13.29
CA ASP A 345 16.46 -3.96 -12.96
C ASP A 345 16.75 -2.45 -12.82
N ARG A 346 16.19 -1.61 -13.69
CA ARG A 346 16.36 -0.15 -13.65
C ARG A 346 15.79 0.46 -12.36
N LEU A 347 14.59 0.05 -11.96
CA LEU A 347 13.93 0.51 -10.73
C LEU A 347 14.76 0.12 -9.50
N TRP A 348 15.20 -1.14 -9.42
CA TRP A 348 16.05 -1.58 -8.31
C TRP A 348 17.41 -0.88 -8.26
N GLN A 349 18.07 -0.69 -9.41
CA GLN A 349 19.35 0.03 -9.46
C GLN A 349 19.21 1.47 -8.96
N TYR A 350 18.13 2.15 -9.38
CA TYR A 350 17.82 3.49 -8.93
C TYR A 350 17.52 3.52 -7.42
N SER A 351 16.62 2.67 -6.95
CA SER A 351 16.27 2.56 -5.53
C SER A 351 17.46 2.21 -4.64
N TRP A 352 18.28 1.25 -5.06
CA TRP A 352 19.50 0.86 -4.34
C TRP A 352 20.49 2.02 -4.22
N THR A 353 20.60 2.85 -5.26
CA THR A 353 21.55 3.96 -5.28
C THR A 353 21.06 5.14 -4.44
N HIS A 354 19.76 5.44 -4.44
CA HIS A 354 19.24 6.71 -3.93
C HIS A 354 18.31 6.60 -2.72
N PHE A 355 17.58 5.49 -2.57
CA PHE A 355 16.58 5.33 -1.51
C PHE A 355 17.04 4.45 -0.36
N VAL A 356 17.77 3.37 -0.65
CA VAL A 356 18.23 2.44 0.39
C VAL A 356 19.29 3.13 1.25
N ASP A 357 19.01 3.22 2.55
CA ASP A 357 20.00 3.66 3.52
C ASP A 357 20.90 2.46 3.86
N HIS A 358 22.10 2.46 3.29
CA HIS A 358 23.08 1.39 3.50
C HIS A 358 23.75 1.42 4.88
N GLU A 359 23.61 2.53 5.62
CA GLU A 359 24.23 2.70 6.94
C GLU A 359 23.28 2.22 8.04
N HIS A 360 22.03 2.66 8.01
CA HIS A 360 21.06 2.38 9.09
C HIS A 360 19.98 1.36 8.69
N GLY A 361 19.79 1.11 7.40
CA GLY A 361 18.71 0.27 6.87
C GLY A 361 17.41 1.03 6.60
N ALA A 362 16.45 0.30 6.03
CA ALA A 362 15.21 0.84 5.47
C ALA A 362 15.45 1.84 4.32
N TRP A 363 14.37 2.47 3.85
CA TRP A 363 14.40 3.42 2.74
C TRP A 363 14.17 4.84 3.24
N TYR A 364 14.80 5.83 2.61
CA TYR A 364 14.39 7.23 2.73
C TYR A 364 12.95 7.42 2.22
N ARG A 365 12.21 8.40 2.74
CA ARG A 365 10.82 8.62 2.32
C ARG A 365 10.72 9.29 0.94
N ILE A 366 11.42 10.40 0.79
CA ILE A 366 11.24 11.33 -0.32
C ILE A 366 12.58 11.96 -0.70
N LEU A 367 12.79 12.14 -2.00
CA LEU A 367 13.89 12.90 -2.56
C LEU A 367 13.36 14.00 -3.47
N ASP A 368 14.12 15.09 -3.61
CA ASP A 368 13.89 16.05 -4.68
C ASP A 368 14.22 15.45 -6.06
N ARG A 369 14.00 16.25 -7.12
CA ARG A 369 14.25 15.85 -8.50
C ARG A 369 15.70 15.37 -8.71
N GLU A 370 16.67 16.02 -8.08
CA GLU A 370 18.11 15.72 -8.17
C GLU A 370 18.56 14.58 -7.23
N ASN A 371 17.63 13.87 -6.60
CA ASN A 371 17.86 12.76 -5.68
C ASN A 371 18.51 13.16 -4.34
N ARG A 372 18.29 14.38 -3.85
CA ARG A 372 18.72 14.82 -2.52
C ARG A 372 17.57 14.64 -1.52
N LYS A 373 17.92 14.24 -0.29
CA LYS A 373 16.95 14.12 0.81
C LYS A 373 16.40 15.49 1.18
N LEU A 374 15.10 15.54 1.46
CA LEU A 374 14.44 16.77 1.94
C LEU A 374 14.56 16.96 3.47
N SER A 375 14.63 15.85 4.22
CA SER A 375 14.79 15.84 5.68
C SER A 375 15.48 14.55 6.13
N ASP A 376 15.79 14.46 7.42
CA ASP A 376 16.24 13.24 8.10
C ASP A 376 15.08 12.42 8.69
N GLU A 377 13.83 12.82 8.46
CA GLU A 377 12.63 12.08 8.88
C GLU A 377 12.41 10.86 7.96
N LYS A 378 13.14 9.77 8.24
CA LYS A 378 13.09 8.55 7.43
C LYS A 378 11.68 7.98 7.36
N SER A 379 10.97 7.96 8.49
CA SER A 379 9.70 7.27 8.65
C SER A 379 8.78 8.04 9.59
N PRO A 380 8.09 9.11 9.12
CA PRO A 380 6.94 9.66 9.81
C PRO A 380 5.76 8.68 9.78
N ALA A 381 4.69 9.00 10.53
CA ALA A 381 3.46 8.23 10.50
C ALA A 381 2.96 7.94 9.07
N GLY A 382 2.46 6.74 8.86
CA GLY A 382 2.12 6.16 7.56
C GLY A 382 3.24 5.31 6.96
N LYS A 383 4.52 5.63 7.17
CA LYS A 383 5.65 4.87 6.62
C LYS A 383 6.29 3.94 7.65
N VAL A 384 6.21 2.64 7.37
CA VAL A 384 6.87 1.57 8.16
C VAL A 384 7.55 0.54 7.23
N ASP A 385 7.94 1.00 6.04
CA ASP A 385 8.45 0.18 4.93
C ASP A 385 7.55 -1.00 4.52
N TYR A 386 6.25 -0.87 4.78
CA TYR A 386 5.18 -1.73 4.27
C TYR A 386 5.32 -1.98 2.76
N HIS A 387 5.40 -0.90 1.97
CA HIS A 387 5.48 -0.98 0.52
C HIS A 387 6.77 -1.64 0.03
N THR A 388 7.93 -1.32 0.63
CA THR A 388 9.23 -1.83 0.16
C THR A 388 9.43 -3.30 0.54
N MET A 389 9.06 -3.69 1.75
CA MET A 389 9.08 -5.10 2.15
C MET A 389 7.96 -5.90 1.47
N GLY A 390 6.75 -5.35 1.36
CA GLY A 390 5.65 -5.95 0.61
C GLY A 390 6.03 -6.26 -0.83
N ALA A 391 6.57 -5.27 -1.55
CA ALA A 391 7.09 -5.46 -2.90
C ALA A 391 8.17 -6.56 -2.97
N VAL A 392 9.10 -6.60 -2.02
CA VAL A 392 10.11 -7.68 -1.93
C VAL A 392 9.44 -9.05 -1.82
N TYR A 393 8.46 -9.21 -0.94
CA TYR A 393 7.78 -10.49 -0.75
C TYR A 393 6.98 -10.90 -1.98
N ASP A 394 6.31 -9.96 -2.66
CA ASP A 394 5.62 -10.20 -3.93
C ASP A 394 6.60 -10.67 -5.03
N ILE A 395 7.74 -9.98 -5.18
CA ILE A 395 8.78 -10.34 -6.15
C ILE A 395 9.36 -11.72 -5.83
N VAL A 396 9.63 -12.02 -4.56
CA VAL A 396 10.14 -13.34 -4.13
C VAL A 396 9.15 -14.44 -4.47
N ALA A 397 7.84 -14.22 -4.27
CA ALA A 397 6.81 -15.19 -4.65
C ALA A 397 6.82 -15.45 -6.15
N VAL A 398 6.91 -14.41 -6.98
CA VAL A 398 7.03 -14.52 -8.44
C VAL A 398 8.28 -15.33 -8.85
N LEU A 399 9.45 -14.98 -8.31
CA LEU A 399 10.72 -15.62 -8.66
C LEU A 399 10.79 -17.09 -8.23
N LYS A 400 10.10 -17.48 -7.16
CA LYS A 400 9.99 -18.88 -6.72
C LYS A 400 8.94 -19.69 -7.49
N GLY A 401 8.26 -19.08 -8.48
CA GLY A 401 7.17 -19.72 -9.23
C GLY A 401 5.87 -19.87 -8.43
N GLY A 402 5.73 -19.12 -7.33
CA GLY A 402 4.56 -19.14 -6.46
C GLY A 402 3.41 -18.35 -7.06
N ALA A 403 2.45 -19.03 -7.68
CA ALA A 403 1.14 -18.47 -8.03
C ALA A 403 0.20 -18.35 -6.80
N ARG A 404 0.73 -17.91 -5.64
CA ARG A 404 -0.02 -17.81 -4.37
C ARG A 404 0.44 -16.63 -3.48
N ALA A 405 0.81 -15.50 -4.08
CA ALA A 405 1.10 -14.26 -3.34
C ALA A 405 -0.18 -13.58 -2.90
#